data_AF-A0A3B8WD40-F1
#
_entry.id   AF-A0A3B8WD40-F1
#
_cell.length_a   1.000
_cell.length_b   1.000
_cell.length_c   1.000
_cell.angle_alpha   90.00
_cell.angle_beta   90.00
_cell.angle_gamma   90.00
#
_symmetry.space_group_name_H-M   'P 1'
#
loop_
_entity.id
_entity.type
_entity.pdbx_description
1 polymer ?
#
loop_
_entity_poly.entity_id
_entity_poly.type
_entity_poly.pdbx_seq_one_letter_code
_entity_poly.pdbx_strand_id
1 'polypeptide(L)'
;MLMLAIDLIVFGPLAGAIIYAVQVIWIPFWAAGVVNGLGHYMGYRNYEVVDASRNIVPWGLLIGGEELHNNHHAFPQSARFSTRWFEIDLGWIYLKLLNQLRMTKIHRIQPIMEARLATQPCDKATLQAFLVNRFEILAEYAQHVVSNVVHEERLHMFHRERRQLMRQAGHLMRTETLGLNPRADNQLQKALSLSPKLQTVYQMKQQLGNIWTRSTDSSDVLVHQLEDWCRAAEHSGIQALEGFSERLRTYRLVEV
;
A
#
# COMPACT_ATOMS: atom_id res chain seq x y z
N MET A 1 0.26 34.46 15.83
CA MET A 1 0.37 35.76 16.55
C MET A 1 -0.97 36.27 17.06
N LEU A 2 -2.06 36.21 16.29
CA LEU A 2 -3.39 36.62 16.78
C LEU A 2 -3.85 35.84 18.02
N MET A 3 -3.70 34.51 18.02
CA MET A 3 -4.09 33.68 19.18
C MET A 3 -3.32 34.05 20.46
N LEU A 4 -2.01 34.25 20.36
CA LEU A 4 -1.17 34.73 21.47
C LEU A 4 -1.70 36.06 22.02
N ALA A 5 -2.04 37.02 21.16
CA ALA A 5 -2.57 38.31 21.60
C ALA A 5 -3.90 38.16 22.35
N ILE A 6 -4.80 37.28 21.89
CA ILE A 6 -6.06 36.98 22.55
C ILE A 6 -5.81 36.39 23.95
N ASP A 7 -4.94 35.38 24.04
CA ASP A 7 -4.64 34.72 25.32
C ASP A 7 -4.05 35.69 26.34
N LEU A 8 -3.14 36.58 25.91
CA LEU A 8 -2.55 37.61 26.78
C LEU A 8 -3.57 38.64 27.27
N ILE A 9 -4.54 39.03 26.44
CA ILE A 9 -5.56 40.02 26.79
C ILE A 9 -6.58 39.42 27.78
N VAL A 10 -7.02 38.18 27.52
CA VAL A 10 -8.12 37.56 28.30
C VAL A 10 -7.62 36.99 29.62
N PHE A 11 -6.46 36.34 29.63
CA PHE A 11 -5.93 35.64 30.81
C PHE A 11 -4.78 36.37 31.50
N GLY A 12 -4.35 37.51 30.95
CA GLY A 12 -3.23 38.29 31.43
C GLY A 12 -1.87 37.74 30.94
N PRO A 13 -0.77 38.48 31.15
CA PRO A 13 0.51 38.19 30.49
C PRO A 13 1.09 36.82 30.84
N LEU A 14 1.06 36.43 32.12
CA LEU A 14 1.69 35.19 32.57
C LEU A 14 0.86 33.96 32.20
N ALA A 15 -0.43 33.93 32.58
CA ALA A 15 -1.29 32.79 32.28
C ALA A 15 -1.56 32.65 30.78
N GLY A 16 -1.76 33.77 30.07
CA GLY A 16 -1.90 33.78 28.62
C GLY A 16 -0.69 33.24 27.88
N ALA A 17 0.53 33.61 28.30
CA ALA A 17 1.76 33.06 27.72
C ALA A 17 1.90 31.55 27.95
N ILE A 18 1.53 31.05 29.14
CA ILE A 18 1.56 29.61 29.47
C ILE A 18 0.54 28.85 28.62
N ILE A 19 -0.69 29.35 28.51
CA ILE A 19 -1.75 28.74 27.69
C ILE A 19 -1.30 28.65 26.23
N TYR A 20 -0.79 29.75 25.67
CA TYR A 20 -0.28 29.77 24.31
C TYR A 20 0.88 28.78 24.11
N ALA A 21 1.83 28.72 25.04
CA ALA A 21 2.94 27.79 24.98
C ALA A 21 2.45 26.33 24.95
N VAL A 22 1.48 25.98 25.80
CA VAL A 22 0.85 24.65 25.81
C VAL A 22 0.18 24.37 24.46
N GLN A 23 -0.59 25.31 23.91
CA GLN A 23 -1.24 25.14 22.60
C GLN A 23 -0.23 24.90 21.47
N VAL A 24 0.87 25.66 21.44
CA VAL A 24 1.92 25.52 20.42
C VAL A 24 2.65 24.20 20.55
N ILE A 25 2.92 23.73 21.77
CA ILE A 25 3.63 22.46 22.01
C ILE A 25 2.71 21.25 21.80
N TRP A 26 1.41 21.40 22.04
CA TRP A 26 0.43 20.31 21.96
C TRP A 26 0.48 19.59 20.61
N ILE A 27 0.42 20.33 19.50
CA ILE A 27 0.35 19.74 18.17
C ILE A 27 1.65 18.98 17.82
N PRO A 28 2.87 19.57 17.89
CA PRO A 28 4.10 18.84 17.60
C PRO A 28 4.30 17.63 18.51
N PHE A 29 3.99 17.75 19.80
CA PHE A 29 4.16 16.65 20.75
C PHE A 29 3.26 15.46 20.40
N TRP A 30 1.95 15.70 20.22
CA TRP A 30 1.00 14.63 19.94
C TRP A 30 1.11 14.12 18.50
N ALA A 31 1.15 15.00 17.50
CA ALA A 31 1.19 14.60 16.10
C ALA A 31 2.53 14.01 15.70
N ALA A 32 3.61 14.79 15.82
CA ALA A 32 4.94 14.38 15.34
C ALA A 32 5.67 13.45 16.32
N GLY A 33 5.35 13.52 17.62
CA GLY A 33 5.91 12.63 18.63
C GLY A 33 5.11 11.35 18.77
N VAL A 34 3.94 11.45 19.43
CA VAL A 34 3.18 10.27 19.87
C VAL A 34 2.57 9.52 18.70
N VAL A 35 1.75 10.18 17.87
CA VAL A 35 1.02 9.51 16.79
C VAL A 35 1.95 9.04 15.70
N ASN A 36 2.95 9.82 15.31
CA ASN A 36 3.97 9.34 14.38
C ASN A 36 4.70 8.09 14.92
N GLY A 37 5.11 8.10 16.20
CA GLY A 37 5.72 6.93 16.83
C GLY A 37 4.79 5.71 16.87
N LEU A 38 3.52 5.91 17.21
CA LEU A 38 2.50 4.86 17.19
C LEU A 38 2.25 4.35 15.76
N GLY A 39 2.24 5.23 14.75
CA GLY A 39 2.06 4.91 13.34
C GLY A 39 3.20 4.08 12.77
N HIS A 40 4.37 4.09 13.38
CA HIS A 40 5.45 3.18 13.03
C HIS A 40 5.51 1.92 13.90
N TYR A 41 4.87 1.93 15.08
CA TYR A 41 4.92 0.81 16.02
C TYR A 41 3.69 -0.11 15.96
N MET A 42 2.50 0.40 15.69
CA MET A 42 1.23 -0.34 15.74
C MET A 42 0.23 0.15 14.69
N GLY A 43 -0.66 -0.74 14.24
CA GLY A 43 -1.65 -0.44 13.22
C GLY A 43 -1.69 -1.48 12.11
N TYR A 44 -2.48 -1.21 11.07
CA TYR A 44 -2.60 -2.05 9.88
C TYR A 44 -1.89 -1.43 8.68
N ARG A 45 -1.64 -2.23 7.65
CA ARG A 45 -1.05 -1.79 6.38
C ARG A 45 -1.92 -2.25 5.23
N ASN A 46 -2.31 -1.33 4.36
CA ASN A 46 -2.92 -1.65 3.07
C ASN A 46 -1.85 -1.94 2.02
N TYR A 47 -0.70 -1.27 2.13
CA TYR A 47 0.37 -1.28 1.14
C TYR A 47 1.71 -1.63 1.75
N GLU A 48 2.51 -2.37 0.98
CA GLU A 48 3.83 -2.77 1.40
C GLU A 48 4.88 -1.81 0.86
N VAL A 49 5.13 -0.76 1.63
CA VAL A 49 6.16 0.27 1.38
C VAL A 49 7.46 -0.05 2.12
N VAL A 50 8.55 0.59 1.69
CA VAL A 50 9.91 0.34 2.22
C VAL A 50 10.09 0.83 3.66
N ASP A 51 9.21 1.66 4.19
CA ASP A 51 9.27 2.08 5.60
C ASP A 51 8.31 1.27 6.50
N ALA A 52 8.38 1.54 7.80
CA ALA A 52 7.55 0.91 8.81
C ALA A 52 6.17 1.58 9.00
N SER A 53 5.71 2.45 8.09
CA SER A 53 4.44 3.18 8.23
C SER A 53 3.23 2.26 8.38
N ARG A 54 2.31 2.60 9.27
CA ARG A 54 1.05 1.89 9.53
C ARG A 54 -0.09 2.89 9.67
N ASN A 55 -1.28 2.45 9.33
CA ASN A 55 -2.52 3.16 9.63
C ASN A 55 -2.96 2.79 11.05
N ILE A 56 -3.16 3.78 11.93
CA ILE A 56 -3.36 3.53 13.37
C ILE A 56 -4.83 3.27 13.69
N VAL A 57 -5.73 4.11 13.19
CA VAL A 57 -7.17 4.03 13.46
C VAL A 57 -7.93 4.39 12.18
N PRO A 58 -9.07 3.75 11.87
CA PRO A 58 -9.93 4.19 10.76
C PRO A 58 -10.63 5.53 11.02
N TRP A 59 -10.64 6.03 12.25
CA TRP A 59 -11.33 7.25 12.68
C TRP A 59 -10.32 8.38 12.90
N GLY A 60 -9.73 8.89 11.81
CA GLY A 60 -8.67 9.92 11.77
C GLY A 60 -9.02 11.29 12.39
N LEU A 61 -9.54 11.29 13.62
CA LEU A 61 -10.22 12.38 14.30
C LEU A 61 -9.24 13.36 14.97
N LEU A 62 -8.05 12.90 15.35
CA LEU A 62 -7.17 13.68 16.22
C LEU A 62 -6.21 14.57 15.42
N ILE A 63 -5.73 14.10 14.26
CA ILE A 63 -4.69 14.82 13.47
C ILE A 63 -5.07 14.90 12.00
N GLY A 64 -6.34 15.18 11.70
CA GLY A 64 -6.73 15.62 10.35
C GLY A 64 -6.42 14.63 9.21
N GLY A 65 -6.33 13.32 9.49
CA GLY A 65 -6.03 12.29 8.48
C GLY A 65 -4.58 11.78 8.43
N GLU A 66 -3.61 12.40 9.12
CA GLU A 66 -2.20 11.93 9.15
C GLU A 66 -2.02 10.52 9.75
N GLU A 67 -3.07 10.02 10.42
CA GLU A 67 -3.17 8.67 10.98
C GLU A 67 -3.20 7.57 9.91
N LEU A 68 -3.47 7.92 8.65
CA LEU A 68 -3.46 7.03 7.48
C LEU A 68 -2.08 7.00 6.81
N HIS A 69 -1.05 6.85 7.62
CA HIS A 69 0.35 7.04 7.25
C HIS A 69 0.84 6.03 6.20
N ASN A 70 0.39 4.77 6.26
CA ASN A 70 0.77 3.76 5.28
C ASN A 70 0.25 4.08 3.87
N ASN A 71 -0.98 4.62 3.80
CA ASN A 71 -1.56 5.04 2.53
C ASN A 71 -0.85 6.27 1.97
N HIS A 72 -0.55 7.25 2.82
CA HIS A 72 0.20 8.44 2.42
C HIS A 72 1.60 8.08 1.91
N HIS A 73 2.32 7.17 2.57
CA HIS A 73 3.63 6.72 2.12
C HIS A 73 3.57 5.92 0.81
N ALA A 74 2.47 5.22 0.54
CA ALA A 74 2.26 4.55 -0.75
C ALA A 74 1.97 5.55 -1.88
N PHE A 75 1.21 6.61 -1.60
CA PHE A 75 0.79 7.63 -2.57
C PHE A 75 1.03 9.06 -2.05
N PRO A 76 2.31 9.49 -1.91
CA PRO A 76 2.64 10.75 -1.23
C PRO A 76 2.16 12.01 -1.96
N GLN A 77 1.87 11.88 -3.27
CA GLN A 77 1.33 12.97 -4.07
C GLN A 77 -0.20 13.09 -4.00
N SER A 78 -0.89 12.12 -3.41
CA SER A 78 -2.34 12.14 -3.29
C SER A 78 -2.76 13.09 -2.17
N ALA A 79 -3.67 14.01 -2.48
CA ALA A 79 -4.31 14.88 -1.49
C ALA A 79 -5.31 14.12 -0.58
N ARG A 80 -5.68 12.90 -0.97
CA ARG A 80 -6.52 11.99 -0.18
C ARG A 80 -5.65 10.87 0.38
N PHE A 81 -5.64 10.71 1.70
CA PHE A 81 -4.90 9.67 2.41
C PHE A 81 -5.75 8.41 2.65
N SER A 82 -7.09 8.51 2.62
CA SER A 82 -7.97 7.32 2.64
C SER A 82 -7.92 6.55 1.32
N THR A 83 -7.81 5.23 1.40
CA THR A 83 -7.94 4.29 0.27
C THR A 83 -9.07 3.28 0.47
N ARG A 84 -9.38 2.90 1.71
CA ARG A 84 -10.52 2.03 2.03
C ARG A 84 -11.76 2.85 2.40
N TRP A 85 -12.95 2.31 2.12
CA TRP A 85 -14.22 3.00 2.35
C TRP A 85 -14.50 3.29 3.84
N PHE A 86 -13.93 2.50 4.75
CA PHE A 86 -14.07 2.66 6.20
C PHE A 86 -13.02 3.62 6.80
N GLU A 87 -12.07 4.11 6.01
CA GLU A 87 -11.06 5.06 6.46
C GLU A 87 -11.61 6.49 6.38
N ILE A 88 -11.65 7.17 7.53
CA ILE A 88 -12.06 8.55 7.63
C ILE A 88 -10.83 9.45 7.55
N ASP A 89 -10.80 10.23 6.49
CA ASP A 89 -9.80 11.25 6.24
C ASP A 89 -10.42 12.64 6.44
N LEU A 90 -10.19 13.22 7.63
CA LEU A 90 -10.66 14.55 7.96
C LEU A 90 -10.04 15.62 7.04
N GLY A 91 -8.76 15.48 6.69
CA GLY A 91 -8.07 16.38 5.77
C GLY A 91 -8.77 16.41 4.40
N TRP A 92 -9.15 15.24 3.89
CA TRP A 92 -9.94 15.12 2.67
C TRP A 92 -11.34 15.75 2.79
N ILE A 93 -12.01 15.61 3.93
CA ILE A 93 -13.29 16.27 4.19
C ILE A 93 -13.12 17.79 4.13
N TYR A 94 -12.12 18.35 4.83
CA TYR A 94 -11.82 19.78 4.79
C TYR A 94 -11.46 20.27 3.38
N LEU A 95 -10.61 19.53 2.65
CA LEU A 95 -10.25 19.88 1.28
C LEU A 95 -11.47 19.89 0.34
N LYS A 96 -12.39 18.93 0.47
CA LYS A 96 -13.64 18.92 -0.29
C LYS A 96 -14.51 20.13 0.05
N LEU A 97 -14.65 20.50 1.32
CA LEU A 97 -15.40 21.67 1.74
C LEU A 97 -14.79 22.97 1.17
N LEU A 98 -13.48 23.13 1.26
CA LEU A 98 -12.78 24.30 0.71
C LEU A 98 -12.88 24.38 -0.82
N ASN A 99 -12.82 23.23 -1.50
CA ASN A 99 -13.01 23.15 -2.94
C ASN A 99 -14.45 23.51 -3.35
N GLN A 100 -15.46 23.09 -2.57
CA GLN A 100 -16.86 23.49 -2.77
C GLN A 100 -17.07 25.00 -2.57
N LEU A 101 -16.37 25.59 -1.59
CA LEU A 101 -16.33 27.03 -1.37
C LEU A 101 -15.46 27.79 -2.40
N ARG A 102 -14.89 27.09 -3.39
CA ARG A 102 -13.98 27.63 -4.43
C ARG A 102 -12.73 28.29 -3.88
N MET A 103 -12.32 27.93 -2.66
CA MET A 103 -11.12 28.45 -2.01
C MET A 103 -9.86 27.69 -2.43
N THR A 104 -10.00 26.46 -2.89
CA THR A 104 -8.90 25.60 -3.32
C THR A 104 -9.29 24.78 -4.55
N LYS A 105 -8.29 24.26 -5.27
CA LYS A 105 -8.46 23.26 -6.33
C LYS A 105 -7.71 21.99 -5.93
N ILE A 106 -8.37 20.84 -6.07
CA ILE A 106 -7.78 19.53 -5.78
C ILE A 106 -7.09 19.04 -7.06
N HIS A 107 -5.77 18.92 -7.04
CA HIS A 107 -4.99 18.65 -8.25
C HIS A 107 -4.56 17.18 -8.41
N ARG A 108 -4.30 16.47 -7.31
CA ARG A 108 -3.74 15.12 -7.37
C ARG A 108 -4.45 14.23 -6.37
N ILE A 109 -5.02 13.15 -6.86
CA ILE A 109 -5.54 12.04 -6.07
C ILE A 109 -4.89 10.77 -6.59
N GLN A 110 -4.82 9.74 -5.74
CA GLN A 110 -4.41 8.39 -6.16
C GLN A 110 -5.18 7.99 -7.43
N PRO A 111 -4.49 7.63 -8.52
CA PRO A 111 -5.14 7.16 -9.74
C PRO A 111 -5.89 5.87 -9.48
N ILE A 112 -7.20 5.88 -9.72
CA ILE A 112 -8.07 4.73 -9.47
C ILE A 112 -7.89 3.72 -10.59
N MET A 113 -7.58 2.48 -10.24
CA MET A 113 -7.68 1.36 -11.18
C MET A 113 -9.13 0.92 -11.28
N GLU A 114 -9.61 0.75 -12.50
CA GLU A 114 -10.91 0.14 -12.76
C GLU A 114 -10.74 -1.06 -13.69
N ALA A 115 -11.57 -2.07 -13.47
CA ALA A 115 -11.68 -3.21 -14.36
C ALA A 115 -12.58 -2.86 -15.54
N ARG A 116 -12.11 -3.13 -16.76
CA ARG A 116 -12.90 -3.12 -18.00
C ARG A 116 -13.02 -4.53 -18.57
N LEU A 117 -13.76 -4.69 -19.66
CA LEU A 117 -13.70 -5.90 -20.47
C LEU A 117 -12.24 -6.21 -20.82
N ALA A 118 -11.81 -7.45 -20.56
CA ALA A 118 -10.44 -7.87 -20.76
C ALA A 118 -10.02 -7.65 -22.22
N THR A 119 -8.92 -6.94 -22.42
CA THR A 119 -8.28 -6.79 -23.73
C THR A 119 -7.11 -7.76 -23.81
N GLN A 120 -7.11 -8.62 -24.83
CA GLN A 120 -5.95 -9.45 -25.17
C GLN A 120 -5.43 -9.02 -26.54
N PRO A 121 -4.12 -8.71 -26.69
CA PRO A 121 -3.08 -8.68 -25.64
C PRO A 121 -3.19 -7.46 -24.71
N CYS A 122 -2.36 -7.39 -23.67
CA CYS A 122 -2.16 -6.20 -22.85
C CYS A 122 -1.88 -4.98 -23.73
N ASP A 123 -2.48 -3.83 -23.40
CA ASP A 123 -2.28 -2.57 -24.11
C ASP A 123 -1.54 -1.54 -23.23
N LYS A 124 -1.33 -0.35 -23.80
CA LYS A 124 -0.67 0.76 -23.09
C LYS A 124 -1.46 1.24 -21.87
N ALA A 125 -2.80 1.12 -21.86
CA ALA A 125 -3.62 1.50 -20.73
C ALA A 125 -3.45 0.53 -19.56
N THR A 126 -3.37 -0.78 -19.85
CA THR A 126 -3.02 -1.80 -18.88
C THR A 126 -1.63 -1.57 -18.30
N LEU A 127 -0.63 -1.29 -19.14
CA LEU A 127 0.72 -0.97 -18.66
C LEU A 127 0.71 0.30 -17.78
N GLN A 128 0.00 1.34 -18.17
CA GLN A 128 -0.08 2.57 -17.39
C GLN A 128 -0.69 2.33 -16.01
N ALA A 129 -1.80 1.58 -15.93
CA ALA A 129 -2.39 1.18 -14.66
C ALA A 129 -1.42 0.34 -13.83
N PHE A 130 -0.71 -0.60 -14.48
CA PHE A 130 0.29 -1.45 -13.85
C PHE A 130 1.45 -0.68 -13.21
N LEU A 131 2.01 0.29 -13.93
CA LEU A 131 3.14 1.08 -13.45
C LEU A 131 2.74 2.06 -12.35
N VAL A 132 1.57 2.71 -12.49
CA VAL A 132 1.10 3.75 -11.56
C VAL A 132 0.65 3.15 -10.23
N ASN A 133 0.02 1.98 -10.24
CA ASN A 133 -0.61 1.37 -9.06
C ASN A 133 0.15 0.12 -8.55
N ARG A 134 1.48 0.13 -8.63
CA ARG A 134 2.34 -1.00 -8.21
C ARG A 134 2.01 -1.56 -6.82
N PHE A 135 1.69 -0.70 -5.86
CA PHE A 135 1.42 -1.11 -4.47
C PHE A 135 0.07 -1.81 -4.33
N GLU A 136 -0.97 -1.35 -5.03
CA GLU A 136 -2.28 -2.01 -5.06
C GLU A 136 -2.17 -3.38 -5.73
N ILE A 137 -1.44 -3.46 -6.85
CA ILE A 137 -1.23 -4.72 -7.59
C ILE A 137 -0.46 -5.74 -6.75
N LEU A 138 0.57 -5.30 -6.02
CA LEU A 138 1.29 -6.17 -5.09
C LEU A 138 0.41 -6.61 -3.91
N ALA A 139 -0.43 -5.73 -3.39
CA ALA A 139 -1.38 -6.08 -2.33
C ALA A 139 -2.41 -7.12 -2.82
N GLU A 140 -2.96 -6.93 -4.03
CA GLU A 140 -3.84 -7.90 -4.66
C GLU A 140 -3.14 -9.24 -4.94
N TYR A 141 -1.89 -9.23 -5.39
CA TYR A 141 -1.10 -10.44 -5.60
C TYR A 141 -0.86 -11.19 -4.28
N ALA A 142 -0.51 -10.47 -3.23
CA ALA A 142 -0.34 -11.00 -1.87
C ALA A 142 -1.64 -11.65 -1.34
N GLN A 143 -2.78 -11.01 -1.57
CA GLN A 143 -4.07 -11.48 -1.09
C GLN A 143 -4.61 -12.65 -1.91
N HIS A 144 -4.59 -12.57 -3.25
CA HIS A 144 -5.28 -13.52 -4.12
C HIS A 144 -4.37 -14.64 -4.64
N VAL A 145 -3.05 -14.43 -4.71
CA VAL A 145 -2.10 -15.44 -5.18
C VAL A 145 -1.41 -16.09 -4.01
N VAL A 146 -0.61 -15.32 -3.26
CA VAL A 146 0.24 -15.87 -2.19
C VAL A 146 -0.60 -16.54 -1.11
N SER A 147 -1.65 -15.87 -0.64
CA SER A 147 -2.46 -16.40 0.47
C SER A 147 -3.24 -17.67 0.08
N ASN A 148 -3.73 -17.75 -1.16
CA ASN A 148 -4.44 -18.93 -1.68
C ASN A 148 -3.50 -20.13 -1.86
N VAL A 149 -2.36 -19.94 -2.53
CA VAL A 149 -1.39 -21.04 -2.72
C VAL A 149 -0.82 -21.52 -1.40
N VAL A 150 -0.51 -20.61 -0.47
CA VAL A 150 -0.07 -21.00 0.88
C VAL A 150 -1.17 -21.76 1.63
N HIS A 151 -2.44 -21.38 1.46
CA HIS A 151 -3.56 -22.10 2.06
C HIS A 151 -3.67 -23.53 1.51
N GLU A 152 -3.69 -23.68 0.18
CA GLU A 152 -3.75 -24.97 -0.52
C GLU A 152 -2.60 -25.90 -0.12
N GLU A 153 -1.36 -25.42 -0.24
CA GLU A 153 -0.17 -26.21 0.09
C GLU A 153 -0.18 -26.70 1.55
N ARG A 154 -0.71 -25.87 2.46
CA ARG A 154 -0.84 -26.25 3.87
C ARG A 154 -1.88 -27.34 4.13
N LEU A 155 -2.94 -27.42 3.32
CA LEU A 155 -3.94 -28.49 3.44
C LEU A 155 -3.35 -29.84 3.04
N HIS A 156 -2.40 -29.85 2.11
CA HIS A 156 -1.70 -31.06 1.67
C HIS A 156 -0.53 -31.48 2.60
N MET A 157 -0.24 -30.72 3.66
CA MET A 157 0.87 -31.00 4.58
C MET A 157 0.42 -31.63 5.90
N PHE A 158 0.86 -32.86 6.15
CA PHE A 158 0.56 -33.60 7.40
C PHE A 158 1.33 -33.09 8.62
N HIS A 159 2.60 -32.67 8.46
CA HIS A 159 3.44 -32.21 9.57
C HIS A 159 3.15 -30.76 9.98
N ARG A 160 2.96 -30.55 11.29
CA ARG A 160 2.69 -29.22 11.88
C ARG A 160 3.81 -28.21 11.59
N GLU A 161 5.06 -28.63 11.64
CA GLU A 161 6.22 -27.78 11.37
C GLU A 161 6.23 -27.26 9.93
N ARG A 162 5.95 -28.11 8.94
CA ARG A 162 5.87 -27.70 7.54
C ARG A 162 4.71 -26.71 7.31
N ARG A 163 3.56 -26.95 7.95
CA ARG A 163 2.44 -26.00 7.91
C ARG A 163 2.80 -24.64 8.51
N GLN A 164 3.57 -24.61 9.59
CA GLN A 164 4.05 -23.37 10.20
C GLN A 164 5.06 -22.66 9.30
N LEU A 165 5.98 -23.40 8.70
CA LEU A 165 6.96 -22.85 7.77
C LEU A 165 6.28 -22.21 6.55
N MET A 166 5.25 -22.85 5.98
CA MET A 166 4.44 -22.28 4.90
C MET A 166 3.69 -21.01 5.31
N ARG A 167 3.13 -20.98 6.53
CA ARG A 167 2.50 -19.76 7.07
C ARG A 167 3.49 -18.61 7.15
N GLN A 168 4.69 -18.89 7.66
CA GLN A 168 5.76 -17.91 7.79
C GLN A 168 6.21 -17.43 6.42
N ALA A 169 6.47 -18.34 5.48
CA ALA A 169 6.84 -17.98 4.10
C ALA A 169 5.78 -17.11 3.43
N GLY A 170 4.50 -17.45 3.56
CA GLY A 170 3.41 -16.62 3.06
C GLY A 170 3.39 -15.23 3.70
N HIS A 171 3.73 -15.09 4.97
CA HIS A 171 3.88 -13.77 5.59
C HIS A 171 5.09 -13.02 5.03
N LEU A 172 6.26 -13.66 4.96
CA LEU A 172 7.50 -13.08 4.44
C LEU A 172 7.34 -12.60 3.00
N MET A 173 6.71 -13.39 2.14
CA MET A 173 6.43 -13.03 0.75
C MET A 173 5.49 -11.84 0.61
N ARG A 174 4.68 -11.52 1.62
CA ARG A 174 3.87 -10.30 1.61
C ARG A 174 4.66 -9.09 2.09
N THR A 175 5.54 -9.27 3.08
CA THR A 175 6.25 -8.16 3.77
C THR A 175 7.67 -7.88 3.27
N GLU A 176 8.10 -8.47 2.16
CA GLU A 176 9.50 -8.50 1.69
C GLU A 176 10.09 -7.14 1.25
N THR A 177 9.30 -6.07 1.15
CA THR A 177 9.73 -4.79 0.56
C THR A 177 10.89 -4.11 1.31
N LEU A 178 11.14 -4.50 2.56
CA LEU A 178 12.19 -3.99 3.43
C LEU A 178 13.54 -4.74 3.31
N GLY A 179 13.61 -5.79 2.48
CA GLY A 179 14.71 -6.73 2.49
C GLY A 179 14.60 -7.70 3.68
N LEU A 180 14.81 -8.99 3.43
CA LEU A 180 14.75 -9.99 4.47
C LEU A 180 16.08 -10.05 5.23
N ASN A 181 16.01 -10.18 6.56
CA ASN A 181 17.20 -10.54 7.32
C ASN A 181 17.65 -11.97 6.95
N PRO A 182 18.92 -12.35 7.16
CA PRO A 182 19.44 -13.66 6.72
C PRO A 182 18.69 -14.87 7.28
N ARG A 183 18.09 -14.76 8.48
CA ARG A 183 17.30 -15.84 9.08
C ARG A 183 15.95 -16.00 8.39
N ALA A 184 15.26 -14.89 8.13
CA ALA A 184 14.00 -14.85 7.41
C ALA A 184 14.17 -15.32 5.97
N ASP A 185 15.24 -14.89 5.30
CA ASP A 185 15.57 -15.36 3.95
C ASP A 185 15.80 -16.88 3.94
N ASN A 186 16.62 -17.42 4.85
CA ASN A 186 16.84 -18.87 4.93
C ASN A 186 15.52 -19.65 5.18
N GLN A 187 14.65 -19.14 6.06
CA GLN A 187 13.33 -19.73 6.29
C GLN A 187 12.45 -19.71 5.03
N LEU A 188 12.45 -18.60 4.29
CA LEU A 188 11.74 -18.49 3.03
C LEU A 188 12.29 -19.50 2.02
N GLN A 189 13.61 -19.54 1.80
CA GLN A 189 14.24 -20.50 0.89
C GLN A 189 13.93 -21.95 1.25
N LYS A 190 13.91 -22.28 2.55
CA LYS A 190 13.52 -23.61 3.03
C LYS A 190 12.05 -23.93 2.72
N ALA A 191 11.16 -22.95 2.77
CA ALA A 191 9.77 -23.15 2.39
C ALA A 191 9.62 -23.34 0.87
N LEU A 192 10.30 -22.50 0.09
CA LEU A 192 10.27 -22.58 -1.37
C LEU A 192 10.78 -23.93 -1.89
N SER A 193 11.81 -24.51 -1.27
CA SER A 193 12.32 -25.84 -1.65
C SER A 193 11.37 -27.00 -1.33
N LEU A 194 10.36 -26.79 -0.48
CA LEU A 194 9.36 -27.80 -0.14
C LEU A 194 8.14 -27.77 -1.06
N SER A 195 7.92 -26.68 -1.81
CA SER A 195 6.75 -26.49 -2.66
C SER A 195 7.13 -25.82 -3.99
N PRO A 196 7.17 -26.59 -5.10
CA PRO A 196 7.41 -26.03 -6.43
C PRO A 196 6.39 -24.95 -6.79
N LYS A 197 5.12 -25.11 -6.40
CA LYS A 197 4.08 -24.08 -6.64
C LYS A 197 4.42 -22.76 -5.94
N LEU A 198 4.82 -22.82 -4.67
CA LEU A 198 5.19 -21.62 -3.93
C LEU A 198 6.45 -20.97 -4.52
N GLN A 199 7.42 -21.77 -4.97
CA GLN A 199 8.60 -21.28 -5.70
C GLN A 199 8.22 -20.53 -6.97
N THR A 200 7.32 -21.08 -7.79
CA THR A 200 6.80 -20.40 -9.00
C THR A 200 6.12 -19.08 -8.64
N VAL A 201 5.24 -19.07 -7.63
CA VAL A 201 4.56 -17.84 -7.17
C VAL A 201 5.57 -16.79 -6.70
N TYR A 202 6.64 -17.19 -6.02
CA TYR A 202 7.68 -16.27 -5.59
C TYR A 202 8.47 -15.69 -6.79
N GLN A 203 8.87 -16.54 -7.73
CA GLN A 203 9.57 -16.10 -8.95
C GLN A 203 8.71 -15.15 -9.79
N MET A 204 7.43 -15.45 -9.97
CA MET A 204 6.48 -14.61 -10.71
C MET A 204 6.31 -13.23 -10.06
N LYS A 205 6.28 -13.16 -8.72
CA LYS A 205 6.26 -11.89 -7.98
C LYS A 205 7.53 -11.07 -8.25
N GLN A 206 8.70 -11.71 -8.23
CA GLN A 206 9.97 -11.03 -8.52
C GLN A 206 10.03 -10.51 -9.97
N GLN A 207 9.49 -11.26 -10.92
CA GLN A 207 9.39 -10.83 -12.32
C GLN A 207 8.51 -9.59 -12.48
N LEU A 208 7.34 -9.51 -11.82
CA LEU A 208 6.55 -8.26 -11.77
C LEU A 208 7.39 -7.09 -11.23
N GLY A 209 8.11 -7.36 -10.13
CA GLY A 209 9.09 -6.45 -9.53
C GLY A 209 10.04 -5.84 -10.56
N ASN A 210 10.62 -6.68 -11.41
CA ASN A 210 11.61 -6.30 -12.40
C ASN A 210 11.03 -5.46 -13.55
N ILE A 211 9.75 -5.60 -13.88
CA ILE A 211 9.11 -4.74 -14.89
C ILE A 211 9.05 -3.29 -14.37
N TRP A 212 8.76 -3.09 -13.07
CA TRP A 212 8.73 -1.74 -12.49
C TRP A 212 10.09 -1.07 -12.37
N THR A 213 11.18 -1.82 -12.21
CA THR A 213 12.54 -1.25 -12.08
C THR A 213 13.13 -0.83 -13.43
N ARG A 214 12.56 -1.28 -14.55
CA ARG A 214 12.99 -0.97 -15.93
C ARG A 214 12.35 0.30 -16.48
N SER A 215 12.38 1.39 -15.71
CA SER A 215 11.75 2.67 -16.06
C SER A 215 12.37 3.39 -17.28
N THR A 216 13.46 2.88 -17.84
CA THR A 216 14.15 3.42 -19.02
C THR A 216 13.76 2.74 -20.34
N ASP A 217 13.06 1.61 -20.28
CA ASP A 217 12.64 0.87 -21.49
C ASP A 217 11.48 1.60 -22.18
N SER A 218 11.32 1.38 -23.50
CA SER A 218 10.18 1.95 -24.22
C SER A 218 8.87 1.32 -23.76
N SER A 219 7.77 2.08 -23.83
CA SER A 219 6.46 1.58 -23.41
C SER A 219 6.05 0.31 -24.16
N ASP A 220 6.44 0.16 -25.43
CA ASP A 220 6.12 -1.04 -26.21
C ASP A 220 6.87 -2.29 -25.69
N VAL A 221 8.13 -2.14 -25.28
CA VAL A 221 8.91 -3.22 -24.66
C VAL A 221 8.28 -3.66 -23.33
N LEU A 222 7.85 -2.70 -22.50
CA LEU A 222 7.22 -2.99 -21.21
C LEU A 222 5.84 -3.65 -21.37
N VAL A 223 5.06 -3.26 -22.38
CA VAL A 223 3.80 -3.95 -22.72
C VAL A 223 4.07 -5.40 -23.07
N HIS A 224 5.07 -5.67 -23.92
CA HIS A 224 5.44 -7.04 -24.27
C HIS A 224 5.91 -7.87 -23.06
N GLN A 225 6.74 -7.31 -22.18
CA GLN A 225 7.17 -7.99 -20.96
C GLN A 225 5.99 -8.32 -20.02
N LEU A 226 5.03 -7.39 -19.89
CA LEU A 226 3.83 -7.61 -19.09
C LEU A 226 2.93 -8.68 -19.72
N GLU A 227 2.80 -8.70 -21.04
CA GLU A 227 2.09 -9.74 -21.79
C GLU A 227 2.75 -11.11 -21.59
N ASP A 228 4.07 -11.20 -21.72
CA ASP A 228 4.83 -12.44 -21.51
C ASP A 228 4.66 -12.96 -20.09
N TRP A 229 4.64 -12.07 -19.10
CA TRP A 229 4.33 -12.43 -17.72
C TRP A 229 2.92 -13.01 -17.58
N CYS A 230 1.91 -12.38 -18.19
CA CYS A 230 0.53 -12.88 -18.15
C CYS A 230 0.41 -14.26 -18.79
N ARG A 231 1.07 -14.48 -19.94
CA ARG A 231 1.11 -15.79 -20.59
C ARG A 231 1.82 -16.83 -19.72
N ALA A 232 2.93 -16.49 -19.08
CA ALA A 232 3.61 -17.40 -18.17
C ALA A 232 2.74 -17.78 -16.96
N ALA A 233 1.97 -16.83 -16.42
CA ALA A 233 0.99 -17.08 -15.37
C ALA A 233 -0.11 -18.04 -15.84
N GLU A 234 -0.63 -17.85 -17.05
CA GLU A 234 -1.67 -18.69 -17.66
C GLU A 234 -1.19 -20.14 -17.89
N HIS A 235 0.09 -20.32 -18.24
CA HIS A 235 0.68 -21.65 -18.47
C HIS A 235 1.30 -22.27 -17.21
N SER A 236 1.20 -21.61 -16.06
CA SER A 236 1.81 -22.10 -14.81
C SER A 236 1.09 -23.31 -14.22
N GLY A 237 -0.17 -23.55 -14.60
CA GLY A 237 -1.04 -24.55 -13.98
C GLY A 237 -1.44 -24.21 -12.54
N ILE A 238 -1.23 -22.96 -12.11
CA ILE A 238 -1.62 -22.45 -10.80
C ILE A 238 -2.82 -21.53 -11.01
N GLN A 239 -4.01 -22.01 -10.66
CA GLN A 239 -5.28 -21.30 -10.83
C GLN A 239 -5.26 -19.87 -10.24
N ALA A 240 -4.57 -19.68 -9.12
CA ALA A 240 -4.45 -18.36 -8.49
C ALA A 240 -3.65 -17.35 -9.35
N LEU A 241 -2.63 -17.81 -10.08
CA LEU A 241 -1.85 -16.99 -11.02
C LEU A 241 -2.65 -16.71 -12.29
N GLU A 242 -3.31 -17.72 -12.85
CA GLU A 242 -4.21 -17.59 -14.01
C GLU A 242 -5.30 -16.54 -13.75
N GLY A 243 -6.03 -16.68 -12.65
CA GLY A 243 -7.07 -15.70 -12.30
C GLY A 243 -6.52 -14.30 -12.02
N PHE A 244 -5.26 -14.18 -11.59
CA PHE A 244 -4.63 -12.88 -11.40
C PHE A 244 -4.21 -12.25 -12.72
N SER A 245 -3.65 -12.99 -13.68
CA SER A 245 -3.30 -12.45 -15.00
C SER A 245 -4.54 -12.02 -15.79
N GLU A 246 -5.64 -12.78 -15.71
CA GLU A 246 -6.92 -12.40 -16.29
C GLU A 246 -7.41 -11.04 -15.76
N ARG A 247 -7.38 -10.85 -14.43
CA ARG A 247 -7.75 -9.56 -13.81
C ARG A 247 -6.78 -8.45 -14.20
N LEU A 248 -5.47 -8.72 -14.22
CA LEU A 248 -4.46 -7.72 -14.56
C LEU A 248 -4.71 -7.10 -15.94
N ARG A 249 -5.11 -7.92 -16.92
CA ARG A 249 -5.47 -7.49 -18.29
C ARG A 249 -6.70 -6.59 -18.34
N THR A 250 -7.56 -6.63 -17.33
CA THR A 250 -8.76 -5.78 -17.26
C THR A 250 -8.45 -4.36 -16.77
N TYR A 251 -7.28 -4.11 -16.17
CA TYR A 251 -7.03 -2.84 -15.52
C TYR A 251 -6.76 -1.71 -16.49
N ARG A 252 -7.34 -0.55 -16.19
CA ARG A 252 -7.02 0.75 -16.76
C ARG A 252 -7.13 1.82 -15.68
N LEU A 253 -6.60 3.02 -15.95
CA LEU A 253 -6.84 4.18 -15.09
C LEU A 253 -8.17 4.85 -15.44
N VAL A 254 -8.88 5.30 -14.40
CA VAL A 254 -10.02 6.20 -14.53
C VAL A 254 -9.50 7.59 -14.94
N GLU A 255 -10.09 8.20 -15.96
CA GLU A 255 -9.88 9.62 -16.26
C GLU A 255 -10.65 10.46 -15.23
N VAL A 256 -9.91 11.25 -14.43
CA VAL A 256 -10.46 12.10 -13.35
C VAL A 256 -10.45 13.56 -13.77
#